data_AF-A0A8C8YU41-F1
#
_entry.id   AF-A0A8C8YU41-F1
#
_cell.length_a   1.000
_cell.length_b   1.000
_cell.length_c   1.000
_cell.angle_alpha   90.00
_cell.angle_beta   90.00
_cell.angle_gamma   90.00
#
_symmetry.space_group_name_H-M   'P 1'
#
loop_
_entity.id
_entity.type
_entity.pdbx_description
1 polymer ?
#
loop_
_entity_poly.entity_id
_entity_poly.type
_entity_poly.pdbx_seq_one_letter_code
_entity_poly.pdbx_strand_id
1 'polypeptide(L)'
;MVKDWQLELPKLLISVHGGLQNFEMQPKLKQVFGKGLIKAAMTTGAWIFTGGVSTGVISHVGDALKDHSSKSRGRVCAIGIAPWGIVENKEDLIGKDVTRVYQTMSNPLSKLSVLNNSHTHFILADNGTLGKYGAEVRLRRLLEKHISLQKINTRLGQGVPLVGLVVEGGPNVVSIVLEYLREDPPVPVVICDGSGRASDILSFAHKYCEEGGIINESLRDQLLVTIQKTFNYNKTQSHQLFAIIMECMKKKELVSVLNLFPNKLHGENYVSFSNSLSGNGDSSPFDAGLDSSPSASSPPRDYICWC
;
A
#
# COMPACT_ATOMS: atom_id res chain seq x y z
N MET A 1 6.95 4.00 18.44
CA MET A 1 5.57 3.84 17.91
C MET A 1 4.58 3.51 19.04
N VAL A 2 4.54 2.29 19.58
CA VAL A 2 3.56 1.94 20.63
C VAL A 2 3.74 2.76 21.92
N LYS A 3 4.98 2.93 22.38
CA LYS A 3 5.27 3.69 23.60
C LYS A 3 5.18 5.21 23.39
N ASP A 4 5.95 5.75 22.44
CA ASP A 4 6.11 7.21 22.33
C ASP A 4 5.01 7.90 21.54
N TRP A 5 4.38 7.19 20.57
CA TRP A 5 3.22 7.69 19.84
C TRP A 5 1.90 7.19 20.41
N GLN A 6 1.94 6.34 21.45
CA GLN A 6 0.75 5.77 22.11
C GLN A 6 -0.19 5.07 21.12
N LEU A 7 0.37 4.43 20.10
CA LEU A 7 -0.40 3.66 19.12
C LEU A 7 -0.68 2.25 19.62
N GLU A 8 -1.92 1.80 19.51
CA GLU A 8 -2.28 0.40 19.70
C GLU A 8 -1.65 -0.46 18.59
N LEU A 9 -1.16 -1.66 18.96
CA LEU A 9 -0.61 -2.60 18.00
C LEU A 9 -1.69 -2.94 16.95
N PRO A 10 -1.38 -2.86 15.64
CA PRO A 10 -2.38 -3.10 14.61
C PRO A 10 -2.78 -4.58 14.60
N LYS A 11 -4.04 -4.84 14.27
CA LYS A 11 -4.50 -6.23 14.01
C LYS A 11 -4.23 -6.68 12.57
N LEU A 12 -3.86 -5.75 11.70
CA LEU A 12 -3.50 -5.95 10.30
C LEU A 12 -2.58 -4.80 9.86
N LEU A 13 -1.56 -5.10 9.05
CA LEU A 13 -0.74 -4.09 8.40
C LEU A 13 -1.01 -4.11 6.89
N ILE A 14 -1.53 -2.99 6.36
CA ILE A 14 -1.77 -2.81 4.93
C ILE A 14 -0.65 -1.95 4.36
N SER A 15 0.19 -2.53 3.50
CA SER A 15 1.31 -1.84 2.87
C SER A 15 0.99 -1.46 1.43
N VAL A 16 0.76 -0.16 1.17
CA VAL A 16 0.34 0.35 -0.13
C VAL A 16 1.55 0.69 -1.01
N HIS A 17 1.55 0.15 -2.23
CA HIS A 17 2.57 0.34 -3.25
C HIS A 17 1.92 0.75 -4.57
N GLY A 18 2.65 1.51 -5.39
CA GLY A 18 2.10 1.98 -6.66
C GLY A 18 2.94 3.05 -7.33
N GLY A 19 2.29 3.84 -8.18
CA GLY A 19 2.93 4.92 -8.93
C GLY A 19 3.56 5.98 -8.03
N LEU A 20 4.78 6.40 -8.37
CA LEU A 20 5.44 7.57 -7.76
C LEU A 20 5.03 8.88 -8.46
N GLN A 21 4.68 8.79 -9.74
CA GLN A 21 4.20 9.92 -10.54
C GLN A 21 2.68 10.03 -10.43
N ASN A 22 2.16 11.27 -10.45
CA ASN A 22 0.73 11.51 -10.48
C ASN A 22 0.08 10.87 -11.71
N PHE A 23 -1.04 10.19 -11.49
CA PHE A 23 -1.86 9.61 -12.53
C PHE A 23 -3.32 9.82 -12.19
N GLU A 24 -4.16 9.91 -13.21
CA GLU A 24 -5.59 9.99 -13.03
C GLU A 24 -6.18 8.58 -12.93
N MET A 25 -6.90 8.35 -11.85
CA MET A 25 -7.65 7.12 -11.64
C MET A 25 -9.08 7.37 -12.06
N GLN A 26 -9.69 6.44 -12.81
CA GLN A 26 -11.09 6.58 -13.20
C GLN A 26 -11.99 6.82 -11.97
N PRO A 27 -13.00 7.70 -12.02
CA PRO A 27 -13.75 8.11 -10.83
C PRO A 27 -14.38 6.95 -10.04
N LYS A 28 -14.94 5.95 -10.75
CA LYS A 28 -15.53 4.75 -10.13
C LYS A 28 -14.47 3.94 -9.39
N LEU A 29 -13.31 3.75 -10.01
CA LEU A 29 -12.17 3.04 -9.45
C LEU A 29 -11.65 3.74 -8.19
N LYS A 30 -11.46 5.06 -8.26
CA LYS A 30 -11.05 5.90 -7.12
C LYS A 30 -12.00 5.77 -5.94
N GLN A 31 -13.30 5.75 -6.21
CA GLN A 31 -14.33 5.59 -5.18
C GLN A 31 -14.27 4.22 -4.50
N VAL A 32 -14.15 3.13 -5.27
CA VAL A 32 -14.08 1.77 -4.72
C VAL A 32 -12.79 1.57 -3.93
N PHE A 33 -11.65 2.00 -4.49
CA PHE A 33 -10.35 1.95 -3.82
C PHE A 33 -10.38 2.72 -2.49
N GLY A 34 -10.77 4.00 -2.51
CA GLY A 34 -10.75 4.84 -1.32
C GLY A 34 -11.69 4.33 -0.23
N LYS A 35 -12.95 4.02 -0.56
CA LYS A 35 -13.91 3.49 0.41
C LYS A 35 -13.51 2.12 0.94
N GLY A 36 -13.02 1.23 0.08
CA GLY A 36 -12.61 -0.11 0.44
C GLY A 36 -11.41 -0.12 1.40
N LEU A 37 -10.39 0.68 1.10
CA LEU A 37 -9.19 0.82 1.93
C LEU A 37 -9.54 1.34 3.33
N ILE A 38 -10.31 2.42 3.41
CA ILE A 38 -10.74 3.02 4.68
C ILE A 38 -11.61 2.04 5.47
N LYS A 39 -12.56 1.37 4.80
CA LYS A 39 -13.42 0.38 5.46
C LYS A 39 -12.61 -0.79 6.01
N ALA A 40 -11.65 -1.32 5.25
CA ALA A 40 -10.77 -2.40 5.71
C ALA A 40 -10.01 -1.99 6.96
N ALA A 41 -9.38 -0.80 6.94
CA ALA A 41 -8.59 -0.31 8.05
C ALA A 41 -9.44 -0.07 9.32
N MET A 42 -10.61 0.55 9.17
CA MET A 42 -11.52 0.81 10.29
C MET A 42 -12.10 -0.48 10.90
N THR A 43 -12.47 -1.45 10.05
CA THR A 43 -13.13 -2.68 10.51
C THR A 43 -12.15 -3.59 11.26
N THR A 44 -10.91 -3.63 10.80
CA THR A 44 -9.88 -4.52 11.37
C THR A 44 -9.04 -3.83 12.45
N GLY A 45 -8.99 -2.50 12.50
CA GLY A 45 -7.97 -1.79 13.29
C GLY A 45 -6.59 -1.90 12.64
N ALA A 46 -6.52 -1.76 11.32
CA ALA A 46 -5.28 -1.84 10.58
C ALA A 46 -4.47 -0.54 10.65
N TRP A 47 -3.15 -0.67 10.56
CA TRP A 47 -2.29 0.42 10.14
C TRP A 47 -2.13 0.41 8.62
N ILE A 48 -2.04 1.60 8.02
CA ILE A 48 -1.75 1.79 6.60
C ILE A 48 -0.34 2.35 6.45
N PHE A 49 0.54 1.61 5.79
CA PHE A 49 1.87 2.08 5.39
C PHE A 49 1.86 2.58 3.94
N THR A 50 2.46 3.75 3.73
CA THR A 50 2.61 4.37 2.40
C THR A 50 3.97 5.01 2.23
N GLY A 51 4.26 5.59 1.05
CA GLY A 51 5.46 6.40 0.81
C GLY A 51 5.43 7.82 1.41
N GLY A 52 4.31 8.24 2.02
CA GLY A 52 4.17 9.51 2.76
C GLY A 52 4.17 10.81 1.95
N VAL A 53 4.79 10.86 0.79
CA VAL A 53 4.81 12.06 -0.07
C VAL A 53 3.55 12.18 -0.92
N SER A 54 3.09 13.40 -1.18
CA SER A 54 1.81 13.67 -1.82
C SER A 54 1.82 13.53 -3.35
N THR A 55 2.38 12.43 -3.85
CA THR A 55 2.45 12.12 -5.29
C THR A 55 1.96 10.71 -5.59
N GLY A 56 1.55 10.49 -6.85
CA GLY A 56 1.13 9.19 -7.36
C GLY A 56 0.04 8.54 -6.52
N VAL A 57 0.18 7.26 -6.20
CA VAL A 57 -0.86 6.51 -5.45
C VAL A 57 -1.12 7.10 -4.07
N ILE A 58 -0.13 7.72 -3.43
CA ILE A 58 -0.27 8.28 -2.08
C ILE A 58 -1.25 9.47 -2.10
N SER A 59 -1.31 10.23 -3.21
CA SER A 59 -2.31 11.32 -3.33
C SER A 59 -3.75 10.78 -3.27
N HIS A 60 -4.02 9.66 -3.95
CA HIS A 60 -5.32 8.98 -3.89
C HIS A 60 -5.64 8.39 -2.51
N VAL A 61 -4.63 7.88 -1.80
CA VAL A 61 -4.78 7.46 -0.39
C VAL A 61 -5.11 8.66 0.51
N GLY A 62 -4.40 9.78 0.32
CA GLY A 62 -4.61 11.01 1.07
C GLY A 62 -6.01 11.59 0.88
N ASP A 63 -6.54 11.56 -0.34
CA ASP A 63 -7.92 11.93 -0.63
C ASP A 63 -8.92 11.04 0.11
N ALA A 64 -8.71 9.73 0.12
CA ALA A 64 -9.59 8.79 0.83
C ALA A 64 -9.58 9.02 2.36
N LEU A 65 -8.41 9.29 2.94
CA LEU A 65 -8.25 9.62 4.36
C LEU A 65 -8.97 10.93 4.71
N LYS A 66 -8.81 11.97 3.88
CA LYS A 66 -9.46 13.27 4.06
C LYS A 66 -10.99 13.19 3.96
N ASP A 67 -11.48 12.46 2.97
CA ASP A 67 -12.91 12.24 2.77
C ASP A 67 -13.54 11.47 3.93
N HIS A 68 -12.81 10.56 4.57
CA HIS A 68 -13.28 9.87 5.77
C HIS A 68 -13.29 10.78 7.01
N SER A 69 -12.19 11.49 7.25
CA SER A 69 -12.03 12.35 8.43
C SER A 69 -13.08 13.47 8.47
N SER A 70 -13.54 13.95 7.32
CA SER A 70 -14.61 14.97 7.26
C SER A 70 -16.01 14.42 7.59
N LYS A 71 -16.20 13.09 7.55
CA LYS A 71 -17.52 12.44 7.63
C LYS A 71 -17.71 11.53 8.85
N SER A 72 -16.64 11.16 9.56
CA SER A 72 -16.69 10.19 10.66
C SER A 72 -15.74 10.55 11.82
N ARG A 73 -16.03 10.00 13.01
CA ARG A 73 -15.22 10.19 14.23
C ARG A 73 -14.08 9.16 14.39
N GLY A 74 -13.94 8.21 13.47
CA GLY A 74 -12.85 7.24 13.48
C GLY A 74 -11.58 7.78 12.83
N ARG A 75 -10.42 7.62 13.49
CA ARG A 75 -9.12 7.96 12.89
C ARG A 75 -8.44 6.69 12.40
N VAL A 76 -8.21 6.63 11.08
CA VAL A 76 -7.38 5.59 10.47
C VAL A 76 -5.92 5.91 10.75
N CYS A 77 -5.16 4.94 11.28
CA CYS A 77 -3.72 5.11 11.48
C CYS A 77 -2.98 4.95 10.14
N ALA A 78 -2.63 6.08 9.52
CA ALA A 78 -1.86 6.11 8.29
C ALA A 78 -0.45 6.67 8.56
N ILE A 79 0.58 5.90 8.22
CA ILE A 79 1.98 6.17 8.51
C ILE A 79 2.74 6.25 7.18
N GLY A 80 3.24 7.45 6.87
CA GLY A 80 4.03 7.70 5.67
C GLY A 80 5.51 7.48 5.91
N ILE A 81 6.13 6.51 5.23
CA ILE A 81 7.57 6.26 5.31
C ILE A 81 8.24 6.88 4.08
N ALA A 82 8.83 8.06 4.27
CA ALA A 82 9.36 8.88 3.18
C ALA A 82 10.88 9.07 3.31
N PRO A 83 11.64 9.15 2.20
CA PRO A 83 13.05 9.49 2.27
C PRO A 83 13.23 10.99 2.59
N TRP A 84 14.02 11.32 3.60
CA TRP A 84 14.33 12.70 4.00
C TRP A 84 14.88 13.55 2.85
N GLY A 85 15.68 12.92 1.98
CA GLY A 85 16.31 13.57 0.83
C GLY A 85 15.36 14.17 -0.20
N ILE A 86 14.09 13.71 -0.27
CA ILE A 86 13.11 14.21 -1.24
C ILE A 86 12.09 15.18 -0.63
N VAL A 87 12.09 15.35 0.69
CA VAL A 87 11.08 16.18 1.37
C VAL A 87 11.33 17.65 1.05
N GLU A 88 10.35 18.29 0.44
CA GLU A 88 10.35 19.73 0.20
C GLU A 88 10.17 20.48 1.53
N ASN A 89 10.83 21.64 1.68
CA ASN A 89 10.80 22.46 2.91
C ASN A 89 11.19 21.69 4.19
N LYS A 90 12.03 20.66 4.07
CA LYS A 90 12.46 19.83 5.20
C LYS A 90 13.16 20.61 6.32
N GLU A 91 13.74 21.77 6.00
CA GLU A 91 14.42 22.60 7.00
C GLU A 91 13.44 23.19 8.03
N ASP A 92 12.16 23.31 7.68
CA ASP A 92 11.09 23.68 8.61
C ASP A 92 10.93 22.64 9.73
N LEU A 93 11.25 21.37 9.44
CA LEU A 93 11.12 20.24 10.36
C LEU A 93 12.35 20.08 11.27
N ILE A 94 13.43 20.83 11.06
CA ILE A 94 14.64 20.71 11.87
C ILE A 94 14.44 21.38 13.23
N GLY A 95 14.65 20.59 14.28
CA GLY A 95 14.67 21.05 15.66
C GLY A 95 14.73 19.86 16.62
N LYS A 96 15.19 20.12 17.84
CA LYS A 96 15.22 19.12 18.91
C LYS A 96 14.15 19.48 19.94
N ASP A 97 13.29 18.52 20.28
CA ASP A 97 12.24 18.67 21.29
C ASP A 97 11.31 19.89 21.04
N VAL A 98 11.04 20.21 19.76
CA VAL A 98 10.22 21.37 19.35
C VAL A 98 9.13 20.98 18.37
N THR A 99 7.99 21.68 18.47
CA THR A 99 6.93 21.63 17.46
C THR A 99 7.25 22.61 16.34
N ARG A 100 7.14 22.14 15.09
CA ARG A 100 7.37 22.94 13.89
C ARG A 100 6.12 22.96 13.01
N VAL A 101 5.90 24.10 12.38
CA VAL A 101 4.89 24.22 11.32
C VAL A 101 5.57 23.84 10.01
N TYR A 102 5.01 22.85 9.32
CA TYR A 102 5.50 22.41 8.02
C TYR A 102 4.56 22.89 6.91
N GLN A 103 5.12 23.56 5.90
CA GLN A 103 4.35 24.08 4.79
C GLN A 103 4.27 23.08 3.63
N THR A 104 3.05 22.60 3.34
CA THR A 104 2.78 21.64 2.26
C THR A 104 2.55 22.30 0.89
N MET A 105 3.12 23.49 0.65
CA MET A 105 3.02 24.14 -0.66
C MET A 105 4.07 23.55 -1.59
N SER A 106 3.61 22.86 -2.63
CA SER A 106 4.49 22.33 -3.67
C SER A 106 5.07 23.46 -4.51
N ASN A 107 6.37 23.44 -4.77
CA ASN A 107 6.99 24.33 -5.75
C ASN A 107 6.98 23.66 -7.15
N PRO A 108 6.28 24.23 -8.16
CA PRO A 108 6.20 23.64 -9.51
C PRO A 108 7.55 23.45 -10.21
N LEU A 109 8.60 24.17 -9.80
CA LEU A 109 9.95 24.08 -10.35
C LEU A 109 10.83 23.07 -9.60
N SER A 110 10.37 22.58 -8.45
CA SER A 110 11.12 21.66 -7.61
C SER A 110 10.95 20.23 -8.08
N LYS A 111 12.02 19.44 -7.92
CA LYS A 111 11.99 17.98 -8.12
C LYS A 111 11.73 17.22 -6.81
N LEU A 112 11.54 17.95 -5.71
CA LEU A 112 11.22 17.41 -4.40
C LEU A 112 9.70 17.18 -4.29
N SER A 113 9.27 16.66 -3.15
CA SER A 113 7.86 16.36 -2.90
C SER A 113 7.47 16.74 -1.49
N VAL A 114 6.28 17.31 -1.34
CA VAL A 114 5.71 17.65 -0.04
C VAL A 114 5.15 16.40 0.64
N LEU A 115 5.19 16.38 1.97
CA LEU A 115 4.50 15.34 2.75
C LEU A 115 2.99 15.47 2.60
N ASN A 116 2.27 14.34 2.59
CA ASN A 116 0.83 14.31 2.44
C ASN A 116 0.12 14.55 3.78
N ASN A 117 -0.48 15.73 3.96
CA ASN A 117 -1.09 16.18 5.22
C ASN A 117 -2.30 15.36 5.73
N SER A 118 -2.81 14.40 4.96
CA SER A 118 -3.84 13.47 5.44
C SER A 118 -3.27 12.29 6.25
N HIS A 119 -1.95 12.10 6.27
CA HIS A 119 -1.32 11.06 7.08
C HIS A 119 -1.23 11.48 8.54
N THR A 120 -1.37 10.50 9.44
CA THR A 120 -1.34 10.74 10.89
C THR A 120 0.07 10.83 11.44
N HIS A 121 1.00 10.06 10.87
CA HIS A 121 2.39 10.00 11.30
C HIS A 121 3.30 9.87 10.09
N PHE A 122 4.57 10.23 10.28
CA PHE A 122 5.62 10.04 9.30
C PHE A 122 6.79 9.30 9.91
N ILE A 123 7.55 8.62 9.06
CA ILE A 123 8.90 8.14 9.34
C ILE A 123 9.80 8.68 8.22
N LEU A 124 10.78 9.51 8.56
CA LEU A 124 11.67 10.14 7.58
C LEU A 124 13.01 9.42 7.56
N ALA A 125 13.24 8.63 6.51
CA ALA A 125 14.44 7.81 6.35
C ALA A 125 15.56 8.63 5.70
N ASP A 126 16.70 8.77 6.37
CA ASP A 126 17.86 9.48 5.84
C ASP A 126 19.02 8.53 5.51
N ASN A 127 19.68 8.79 4.39
CA ASN A 127 20.91 8.13 3.96
C ASN A 127 21.96 9.14 3.44
N GLY A 128 21.77 10.44 3.72
CA GLY A 128 22.63 11.53 3.30
C GLY A 128 22.45 11.98 1.84
N THR A 129 21.59 11.34 1.05
CA THR A 129 21.36 11.72 -0.35
C THR A 129 20.30 12.82 -0.49
N LEU A 130 20.43 13.65 -1.53
CA LEU A 130 19.47 14.71 -1.86
C LEU A 130 18.73 14.36 -3.16
N GLY A 131 17.41 14.54 -3.14
CA GLY A 131 16.54 14.32 -4.30
C GLY A 131 16.47 12.87 -4.78
N LYS A 132 16.88 11.89 -3.97
CA LYS A 132 16.87 10.47 -4.32
C LYS A 132 15.91 9.68 -3.44
N TYR A 133 15.14 8.81 -4.09
CA TYR A 133 14.38 7.74 -3.45
C TYR A 133 15.31 6.59 -3.08
N GLY A 134 14.89 5.74 -2.14
CA GLY A 134 15.57 4.48 -1.81
C GLY A 134 16.01 4.37 -0.35
N ALA A 135 16.16 5.49 0.36
CA ALA A 135 16.55 5.48 1.78
C ALA A 135 15.53 4.73 2.66
N GLU A 136 14.25 4.82 2.28
CA GLU A 136 13.12 4.22 2.95
C GLU A 136 12.94 2.73 2.66
N VAL A 137 13.50 2.20 1.56
CA VAL A 137 13.17 0.85 1.05
C VAL A 137 13.54 -0.24 2.06
N ARG A 138 14.79 -0.23 2.52
CA ARG A 138 15.27 -1.22 3.50
C ARG A 138 14.60 -1.03 4.86
N LEU A 139 14.43 0.21 5.30
CA LEU A 139 13.78 0.54 6.57
C LEU A 139 12.34 0.02 6.60
N ARG A 140 11.56 0.31 5.54
CA ARG A 140 10.17 -0.12 5.40
C ARG A 140 10.04 -1.64 5.51
N ARG A 141 10.88 -2.40 4.79
CA ARG A 141 10.84 -3.88 4.86
C ARG A 141 11.16 -4.42 6.24
N LEU A 142 12.22 -3.91 6.88
CA LEU A 142 12.60 -4.33 8.22
C LEU A 142 11.51 -4.00 9.24
N LEU A 143 10.87 -2.84 9.09
CA LEU A 143 9.78 -2.41 9.97
C LEU A 143 8.52 -3.26 9.76
N GLU A 144 8.11 -3.50 8.51
CA GLU A 144 7.00 -4.38 8.15
C GLU A 144 7.20 -5.78 8.73
N LYS A 145 8.38 -6.38 8.54
CA LYS A 145 8.75 -7.68 9.09
C LYS A 145 8.78 -7.68 10.63
N HIS A 146 9.30 -6.62 11.23
CA HIS A 146 9.33 -6.51 12.69
C HIS A 146 7.91 -6.44 13.27
N ILE A 147 7.02 -5.68 12.64
CA ILE A 147 5.62 -5.56 13.04
C ILE A 147 4.89 -6.89 12.85
N SER A 148 5.12 -7.60 11.73
CA SER A 148 4.45 -8.88 11.48
C SER A 148 4.81 -9.97 12.50
N LEU A 149 5.99 -9.88 13.13
CA LEU A 149 6.41 -10.78 14.19
C LEU A 149 5.89 -10.38 15.59
N GLN A 150 5.26 -9.21 15.74
CA GLN A 150 4.67 -8.80 17.02
C GLN A 150 3.40 -9.60 17.30
N LYS A 151 3.30 -10.14 18.52
CA LYS A 151 2.16 -10.97 18.92
C LYS A 151 0.96 -10.09 19.25
N ILE A 152 -0.13 -10.24 18.51
CA ILE A 152 -1.40 -9.55 18.80
C ILE A 152 -2.15 -10.26 19.93
N ASN A 153 -2.11 -11.59 19.94
CA ASN A 153 -2.78 -12.41 20.95
C ASN A 153 -1.80 -13.41 21.58
N THR A 154 -1.49 -13.21 22.85
CA THR A 154 -0.55 -14.05 23.61
C THR A 154 -1.00 -15.51 23.72
N ARG A 155 -2.29 -15.80 23.52
CA ARG A 155 -2.85 -17.16 23.60
C ARG A 155 -2.75 -17.97 22.31
N LEU A 156 -2.74 -17.30 21.15
CA LEU A 156 -2.71 -17.95 19.84
C LEU A 156 -1.34 -17.85 19.15
N GLY A 157 -0.42 -17.02 19.68
CA GLY A 157 0.92 -16.86 19.12
C GLY A 157 0.97 -16.25 17.72
N GLN A 158 -0.17 -15.76 17.21
CA GLN A 158 -0.26 -15.16 15.88
C GLN A 158 0.36 -13.76 15.87
N GLY A 159 1.23 -13.56 14.88
CA GLY A 159 1.81 -12.26 14.55
C GLY A 159 0.81 -11.32 13.89
N VAL A 160 1.23 -10.09 13.60
CA VAL A 160 0.41 -9.15 12.81
C VAL A 160 0.37 -9.60 11.35
N PRO A 161 -0.80 -9.91 10.77
CA PRO A 161 -0.88 -10.20 9.34
C PRO A 161 -0.49 -8.96 8.54
N LEU A 162 0.32 -9.17 7.50
CA LEU A 162 0.77 -8.14 6.56
C LEU A 162 0.21 -8.46 5.18
N VAL A 163 -0.36 -7.46 4.51
CA VAL A 163 -0.82 -7.56 3.12
C VAL A 163 -0.24 -6.42 2.28
N GLY A 164 0.31 -6.76 1.12
CA GLY A 164 0.71 -5.78 0.11
C GLY A 164 -0.48 -5.38 -0.75
N LEU A 165 -0.65 -4.09 -1.00
CA LEU A 165 -1.69 -3.57 -1.89
C LEU A 165 -1.04 -2.79 -3.04
N VAL A 166 -1.28 -3.21 -4.27
CA VAL A 166 -0.70 -2.62 -5.48
C VAL A 166 -1.74 -1.86 -6.28
N VAL A 167 -1.43 -0.59 -6.60
CA VAL A 167 -2.26 0.26 -7.46
C VAL A 167 -1.38 0.99 -8.48
N GLU A 168 -1.70 0.84 -9.77
CA GLU A 168 -0.86 1.30 -10.87
C GLU A 168 0.57 0.73 -10.74
N GLY A 169 1.60 1.56 -10.67
CA GLY A 169 2.97 1.16 -10.48
C GLY A 169 3.86 1.21 -11.73
N GLY A 170 5.11 1.57 -11.48
CA GLY A 170 6.22 1.33 -12.40
C GLY A 170 6.82 -0.07 -12.26
N PRO A 171 7.90 -0.38 -13.01
CA PRO A 171 8.58 -1.68 -12.98
C PRO A 171 9.08 -2.08 -11.60
N ASN A 172 9.49 -1.11 -10.77
CA ASN A 172 9.93 -1.35 -9.39
C ASN A 172 8.85 -2.00 -8.52
N VAL A 173 7.56 -1.75 -8.80
CA VAL A 173 6.46 -2.38 -8.06
C VAL A 173 6.43 -3.89 -8.30
N VAL A 174 6.75 -4.35 -9.51
CA VAL A 174 6.87 -5.80 -9.80
C VAL A 174 7.96 -6.43 -8.94
N SER A 175 9.11 -5.76 -8.78
CA SER A 175 10.17 -6.22 -7.89
C SER A 175 9.73 -6.30 -6.43
N ILE A 176 8.98 -5.30 -5.94
CA ILE A 176 8.40 -5.31 -4.59
C ILE A 176 7.47 -6.50 -4.39
N VAL A 177 6.60 -6.78 -5.37
CA VAL A 177 5.71 -7.96 -5.34
C VAL A 177 6.52 -9.24 -5.25
N LEU A 178 7.56 -9.40 -6.08
CA LEU A 178 8.41 -10.59 -6.05
C LEU A 178 9.08 -10.77 -4.67
N GLU A 179 9.54 -9.70 -4.06
CA GLU A 179 10.18 -9.75 -2.74
C GLU A 179 9.20 -10.15 -1.65
N TYR A 180 7.97 -9.60 -1.66
CA TYR A 180 6.91 -10.01 -0.75
C TYR A 180 6.59 -11.51 -0.87
N LEU A 181 6.50 -12.01 -2.10
CA LEU A 181 6.26 -13.43 -2.35
C LEU A 181 7.45 -14.32 -1.93
N ARG A 182 8.67 -13.76 -1.85
CA ARG A 182 9.89 -14.47 -1.44
C ARG A 182 10.23 -14.37 0.05
N GLU A 183 9.56 -13.50 0.79
CA GLU A 183 9.73 -13.43 2.25
C GLU A 183 9.37 -14.77 2.90
N ASP A 184 9.88 -14.94 4.13
CA ASP A 184 9.60 -16.09 4.97
C ASP A 184 9.07 -15.60 6.34
N PRO A 185 7.76 -15.79 6.63
CA PRO A 185 6.73 -16.33 5.73
C PRO A 185 6.38 -15.37 4.57
N PRO A 186 5.87 -15.86 3.43
CA PRO A 186 5.47 -15.02 2.30
C PRO A 186 4.37 -14.02 2.66
N VAL A 187 4.42 -12.85 2.03
CA VAL A 187 3.41 -11.79 2.20
C VAL A 187 2.39 -11.84 1.05
N PRO A 188 1.08 -12.01 1.33
CA PRO A 188 0.05 -11.98 0.30
C PRO A 188 -0.06 -10.58 -0.33
N VAL A 189 -0.37 -10.53 -1.63
CA VAL A 189 -0.46 -9.30 -2.41
C VAL A 189 -1.81 -9.18 -3.09
N VAL A 190 -2.46 -8.04 -2.90
CA VAL A 190 -3.69 -7.64 -3.57
C VAL A 190 -3.36 -6.65 -4.69
N ILE A 191 -3.82 -6.94 -5.91
CA ILE A 191 -3.57 -6.14 -7.11
C ILE A 191 -4.88 -5.50 -7.57
N CYS A 192 -4.88 -4.19 -7.76
CA CYS A 192 -6.02 -3.43 -8.26
C CYS A 192 -6.07 -3.45 -9.80
N ASP A 193 -6.82 -4.39 -10.38
CA ASP A 193 -6.98 -4.46 -11.84
C ASP A 193 -7.71 -3.22 -12.38
N GLY A 194 -7.25 -2.75 -13.54
CA GLY A 194 -7.75 -1.54 -14.20
C GLY A 194 -7.18 -0.24 -13.63
N SER A 195 -6.24 -0.31 -12.68
CA SER A 195 -5.54 0.88 -12.16
C SER A 195 -4.34 1.31 -12.99
N GLY A 196 -3.94 0.52 -13.99
CA GLY A 196 -2.94 0.89 -14.97
C GLY A 196 -1.59 0.18 -14.80
N ARG A 197 -0.79 0.28 -15.87
CA ARG A 197 0.65 -0.04 -15.91
C ARG A 197 1.04 -1.35 -15.21
N ALA A 198 1.84 -1.34 -14.15
CA ALA A 198 2.33 -2.58 -13.52
C ALA A 198 1.18 -3.44 -12.96
N SER A 199 0.17 -2.82 -12.36
CA SER A 199 -1.00 -3.51 -11.81
C SER A 199 -1.75 -4.28 -12.90
N ASP A 200 -2.00 -3.68 -14.06
CA ASP A 200 -2.72 -4.33 -15.17
C ASP A 200 -1.87 -5.43 -15.83
N ILE A 201 -0.55 -5.22 -15.93
CA ILE A 201 0.39 -6.23 -16.44
C ILE A 201 0.42 -7.47 -15.53
N LEU A 202 0.50 -7.26 -14.21
CA LEU A 202 0.44 -8.35 -13.23
C LEU A 202 -0.92 -9.04 -13.23
N SER A 203 -2.02 -8.28 -13.37
CA SER A 203 -3.38 -8.81 -13.45
C SER A 203 -3.58 -9.67 -14.70
N PHE A 204 -3.06 -9.22 -15.85
CA PHE A 204 -3.03 -10.01 -17.08
C PHE A 204 -2.24 -11.30 -16.90
N ALA A 205 -1.02 -11.23 -16.35
CA ALA A 205 -0.21 -12.40 -16.10
C ALA A 205 -0.91 -13.39 -15.16
N HIS A 206 -1.48 -12.90 -14.06
CA HIS A 206 -2.26 -13.71 -13.13
C HIS A 206 -3.46 -14.38 -13.83
N LYS A 207 -4.20 -13.67 -14.69
CA LYS A 207 -5.35 -14.24 -15.38
C LYS A 207 -4.97 -15.38 -16.33
N TYR A 208 -3.86 -15.25 -17.05
CA TYR A 208 -3.52 -16.14 -18.16
C TYR A 208 -2.38 -17.13 -17.89
N CYS A 209 -1.72 -17.04 -16.73
CA CYS A 209 -0.76 -18.06 -16.32
C CYS A 209 -1.46 -19.28 -15.71
N GLU A 210 -1.01 -20.45 -16.10
CA GLU A 210 -1.31 -21.73 -15.44
C GLU A 210 -0.54 -21.85 -14.12
N GLU A 211 -0.84 -22.90 -13.35
CA GLU A 211 -0.07 -23.23 -12.14
C GLU A 211 1.43 -23.39 -12.46
N GLY A 212 2.28 -22.89 -11.57
CA GLY A 212 3.73 -22.88 -11.77
C GLY A 212 4.25 -21.77 -12.68
N GLY A 213 3.41 -20.82 -13.10
CA GLY A 213 3.85 -19.65 -13.87
C GLY A 213 4.16 -19.99 -15.33
N ILE A 214 3.33 -20.81 -15.97
CA ILE A 214 3.45 -21.14 -17.40
C ILE A 214 2.46 -20.28 -18.19
N ILE A 215 2.92 -19.69 -19.29
CA ILE A 215 2.09 -18.87 -20.20
C ILE A 215 2.30 -19.30 -21.65
N ASN A 216 1.19 -19.38 -22.39
CA ASN A 216 1.17 -19.69 -23.83
C ASN A 216 2.05 -18.71 -24.63
N GLU A 217 2.70 -19.18 -25.69
CA GLU A 217 3.64 -18.38 -26.49
C GLU A 217 3.01 -17.14 -27.13
N SER A 218 1.78 -17.24 -27.64
CA SER A 218 1.09 -16.07 -28.23
C SER A 218 0.82 -14.98 -27.18
N LEU A 219 0.43 -15.39 -25.96
CA LEU A 219 0.18 -14.48 -24.84
C LEU A 219 1.49 -13.94 -24.25
N ARG A 220 2.57 -14.73 -24.28
CA ARG A 220 3.92 -14.30 -23.93
C ARG A 220 4.36 -13.13 -24.82
N ASP A 221 4.25 -13.29 -26.13
CA ASP A 221 4.64 -12.25 -27.08
C ASP A 221 3.79 -10.99 -26.93
N GLN A 222 2.48 -11.16 -26.74
CA GLN A 222 1.58 -10.04 -26.43
C GLN A 222 1.99 -9.32 -25.13
N LEU A 223 2.30 -10.06 -24.06
CA LEU A 223 2.70 -9.49 -22.78
C LEU A 223 4.03 -8.74 -22.89
N LEU A 224 5.01 -9.27 -23.63
CA LEU A 224 6.28 -8.60 -23.90
C LEU A 224 6.08 -7.27 -24.64
N VAL A 225 5.22 -7.25 -25.66
CA VAL A 225 4.87 -6.02 -26.39
C VAL A 225 4.18 -5.01 -25.47
N THR A 226 3.28 -5.48 -24.60
CA THR A 226 2.63 -4.61 -23.59
C THR A 226 3.67 -4.01 -22.65
N ILE A 227 4.57 -4.81 -22.09
CA ILE A 227 5.66 -4.35 -21.21
C ILE A 227 6.52 -3.28 -21.91
N GLN A 228 6.93 -3.53 -23.16
CA GLN A 228 7.71 -2.58 -23.96
C GLN A 228 6.98 -1.24 -24.09
N LYS A 229 5.72 -1.26 -24.50
CA LYS A 229 4.92 -0.04 -24.72
C LYS A 229 4.65 0.70 -23.42
N THR A 230 4.27 0.00 -22.37
CA THR A 230 3.89 0.60 -21.08
C THR A 230 5.05 1.29 -20.37
N PHE A 231 6.26 0.72 -20.44
CA PHE A 231 7.43 1.26 -19.73
C PHE A 231 8.48 1.89 -20.64
N ASN A 232 8.23 1.95 -21.94
CA ASN A 232 9.19 2.40 -22.95
C ASN A 232 10.53 1.65 -22.85
N TYR A 233 10.45 0.34 -22.65
CA TYR A 233 11.59 -0.55 -22.45
C TYR A 233 12.08 -1.14 -23.77
N ASN A 234 13.39 -1.37 -23.85
CA ASN A 234 13.97 -2.14 -24.95
C ASN A 234 13.68 -3.65 -24.78
N LYS A 235 14.00 -4.45 -25.81
CA LYS A 235 13.77 -5.90 -25.81
C LYS A 235 14.37 -6.58 -24.57
N THR A 236 15.62 -6.28 -24.22
CA THR A 236 16.31 -6.89 -23.09
C THR A 236 15.62 -6.56 -21.76
N GLN A 237 15.31 -5.28 -21.52
CA GLN A 237 14.64 -4.83 -20.30
C GLN A 237 13.25 -5.47 -20.16
N SER A 238 12.51 -5.61 -21.26
CA SER A 238 11.19 -6.25 -21.23
C SER A 238 11.26 -7.74 -20.94
N HIS A 239 12.26 -8.46 -21.46
CA HIS A 239 12.47 -9.87 -21.14
C HIS A 239 12.87 -10.04 -19.66
N GLN A 240 13.70 -9.14 -19.13
CA GLN A 240 14.06 -9.15 -17.71
C GLN A 240 12.82 -8.93 -16.82
N LEU A 241 12.00 -7.92 -17.12
CA LEU A 241 10.78 -7.67 -16.35
C LEU A 241 9.77 -8.81 -16.48
N PHE A 242 9.61 -9.36 -17.69
CA PHE A 242 8.79 -10.54 -17.92
C PHE A 242 9.24 -11.72 -17.05
N ALA A 243 10.55 -12.00 -16.96
CA ALA A 243 11.05 -13.08 -16.10
C ALA A 243 10.69 -12.87 -14.62
N ILE A 244 10.77 -11.62 -14.13
CA ILE A 244 10.36 -11.27 -12.75
C ILE A 244 8.84 -11.50 -12.57
N ILE A 245 8.02 -11.09 -13.55
CA ILE A 245 6.57 -11.31 -13.52
C ILE A 245 6.26 -12.80 -13.45
N MET A 246 6.89 -13.61 -14.31
CA MET A 246 6.66 -15.06 -14.32
C MET A 246 7.10 -15.73 -13.02
N GLU A 247 8.17 -15.22 -12.40
CA GLU A 247 8.60 -15.66 -11.08
C GLU A 247 7.56 -15.34 -9.99
N CYS A 248 6.91 -14.17 -10.03
CA CYS A 248 5.77 -13.88 -9.15
C CYS A 248 4.63 -14.89 -9.38
N MET A 249 4.34 -15.25 -10.63
CA MET A 249 3.26 -16.17 -10.98
C MET A 249 3.52 -17.63 -10.57
N LYS A 250 4.72 -17.98 -10.09
CA LYS A 250 4.97 -19.28 -9.45
C LYS A 250 4.26 -19.44 -8.11
N LYS A 251 3.96 -18.33 -7.42
CA LYS A 251 3.19 -18.27 -6.17
C LYS A 251 1.87 -17.52 -6.37
N LYS A 252 1.20 -17.82 -7.47
CA LYS A 252 -0.02 -17.13 -7.93
C LYS A 252 -1.13 -17.15 -6.86
N GLU A 253 -1.21 -18.21 -6.07
CA GLU A 253 -2.17 -18.38 -4.98
C GLU A 253 -2.07 -17.32 -3.86
N LEU A 254 -0.90 -16.68 -3.72
CA LEU A 254 -0.69 -15.56 -2.79
C LEU A 254 -0.99 -14.20 -3.41
N VAL A 255 -1.35 -14.16 -4.70
CA VAL A 255 -1.68 -12.94 -5.43
C VAL A 255 -3.19 -12.92 -5.69
N SER A 256 -3.88 -11.95 -5.11
CA SER A 256 -5.31 -11.73 -5.35
C SER A 256 -5.51 -10.55 -6.29
N VAL A 257 -6.19 -10.78 -7.41
CA VAL A 257 -6.54 -9.71 -8.36
C VAL A 257 -7.96 -9.23 -8.10
N LEU A 258 -8.09 -7.93 -7.83
CA LEU A 258 -9.37 -7.28 -7.62
C LEU A 258 -9.78 -6.50 -8.85
N ASN A 259 -10.77 -7.03 -9.55
CA ASN A 259 -11.46 -6.30 -10.61
C ASN A 259 -12.32 -5.22 -9.98
N LEU A 260 -11.85 -3.99 -10.03
CA LEU A 260 -12.55 -2.84 -9.48
C LEU A 260 -13.66 -2.32 -10.44
N PHE A 261 -13.74 -2.92 -11.63
CA PHE A 261 -14.85 -2.80 -12.58
C PHE A 261 -15.58 -4.14 -12.77
N PRO A 262 -16.62 -4.45 -11.98
CA PRO A 262 -17.63 -5.41 -12.42
C PRO A 262 -19.03 -4.80 -12.48
N ASN A 263 -19.89 -5.44 -13.27
CA ASN A 263 -21.32 -5.17 -13.52
C ASN A 263 -22.24 -5.25 -12.28
N LYS A 264 -21.68 -5.27 -11.06
CA LYS A 264 -22.42 -5.38 -9.81
C LYS A 264 -22.67 -4.00 -9.18
N LEU A 265 -23.83 -3.88 -8.55
CA LEU A 265 -24.38 -2.66 -7.95
C LEU A 265 -23.37 -1.97 -7.03
N HIS A 266 -23.47 -0.63 -6.91
CA HIS A 266 -22.52 0.28 -6.25
C HIS A 266 -22.17 -0.01 -4.77
N GLY A 267 -22.70 -1.08 -4.16
CA GLY A 267 -22.47 -1.49 -2.77
C GLY A 267 -21.46 -2.63 -2.55
N GLU A 268 -21.34 -3.58 -3.49
CA GLU A 268 -20.64 -4.86 -3.23
C GLU A 268 -19.12 -4.79 -3.46
N ASN A 269 -18.66 -3.89 -4.32
CA ASN A 269 -17.27 -3.89 -4.78
C ASN A 269 -16.25 -3.44 -3.71
N TYR A 270 -16.60 -2.45 -2.88
CA TYR A 270 -15.70 -2.05 -1.79
C TYR A 270 -15.75 -3.01 -0.59
N VAL A 271 -16.82 -3.82 -0.48
CA VAL A 271 -16.90 -4.93 0.50
C VAL A 271 -15.97 -6.05 0.07
N SER A 272 -16.02 -6.47 -1.20
CA SER A 272 -15.07 -7.45 -1.75
C SER A 272 -13.63 -6.97 -1.59
N PHE A 273 -13.36 -5.70 -1.88
CA PHE A 273 -12.04 -5.10 -1.65
C PHE A 273 -11.62 -5.14 -0.19
N SER A 274 -12.51 -4.77 0.74
CA SER A 274 -12.19 -4.84 2.17
C SER A 274 -11.98 -6.28 2.64
N ASN A 275 -12.72 -7.24 2.09
CA ASN A 275 -12.63 -8.65 2.45
C ASN A 275 -11.30 -9.26 1.97
N SER A 276 -10.86 -8.94 0.75
CA SER A 276 -9.55 -9.38 0.26
C SER A 276 -8.39 -8.79 1.07
N LEU A 277 -8.52 -7.56 1.56
CA LEU A 277 -7.51 -6.98 2.45
C LEU A 277 -7.54 -7.56 3.87
N SER A 278 -8.71 -7.97 4.35
CA SER A 278 -8.88 -8.53 5.71
C SER A 278 -8.81 -10.05 5.78
N GLY A 279 -8.72 -10.75 4.64
CA GLY A 279 -8.72 -12.21 4.57
C GLY A 279 -10.11 -12.86 4.66
N ASN A 280 -11.20 -12.08 4.67
CA ASN A 280 -12.58 -12.56 4.88
C ASN A 280 -13.36 -12.80 3.56
N GLY A 281 -12.69 -13.23 2.49
CA GLY A 281 -13.34 -13.55 1.21
C GLY A 281 -13.81 -15.01 1.14
N ASP A 282 -14.93 -15.27 0.44
CA ASP A 282 -15.51 -16.60 0.19
C ASP A 282 -14.51 -17.56 -0.50
N SER A 283 -13.65 -18.16 0.31
CA SER A 283 -12.92 -19.40 0.05
C SER A 283 -12.50 -20.03 1.38
N SER A 284 -13.50 -20.54 2.12
CA SER A 284 -13.45 -21.60 3.16
C SER A 284 -12.86 -21.28 4.55
N PRO A 285 -13.13 -22.10 5.60
CA PRO A 285 -14.17 -21.89 6.59
C PRO A 285 -13.57 -21.57 7.97
N PHE A 286 -13.63 -20.31 8.39
CA PHE A 286 -13.37 -19.92 9.78
C PHE A 286 -14.42 -18.91 10.22
N ASP A 287 -15.66 -19.37 10.27
CA ASP A 287 -16.72 -18.70 11.03
C ASP A 287 -16.89 -19.43 12.36
N ALA A 288 -16.49 -18.79 13.46
CA ALA A 288 -17.13 -18.96 14.75
C ALA A 288 -16.70 -17.84 15.70
N GLY A 289 -17.58 -16.85 15.82
CA GLY A 289 -17.81 -16.13 17.07
C GLY A 289 -16.92 -14.92 17.29
N LEU A 290 -17.54 -13.73 17.29
CA LEU A 290 -17.62 -12.97 18.53
C LEU A 290 -18.76 -11.96 18.48
N ASP A 291 -19.55 -12.08 19.54
CA ASP A 291 -20.74 -11.32 19.87
C ASP A 291 -20.39 -9.88 20.30
N SER A 292 -21.47 -9.11 20.34
CA SER A 292 -21.64 -7.67 20.39
C SER A 292 -21.28 -6.93 21.70
N SER A 293 -21.04 -5.62 21.53
CA SER A 293 -21.30 -4.47 22.45
C SER A 293 -20.23 -4.05 23.49
N PRO A 294 -20.30 -2.82 24.09
CA PRO A 294 -20.27 -1.51 23.42
C PRO A 294 -19.32 -0.45 24.06
N SER A 295 -19.05 0.61 23.29
CA SER A 295 -18.71 2.01 23.65
C SER A 295 -17.71 2.31 24.78
N ALA A 296 -16.60 2.97 24.44
CA ALA A 296 -15.86 3.84 25.36
C ALA A 296 -15.42 5.15 24.68
N SER A 297 -15.53 6.21 25.46
CA SER A 297 -15.40 7.64 25.17
C SER A 297 -13.98 8.12 24.83
N SER A 298 -13.90 9.11 23.94
CA SER A 298 -12.70 9.85 23.53
C SER A 298 -12.04 10.64 24.67
N PRO A 299 -10.71 10.87 24.58
CA PRO A 299 -10.15 12.19 24.86
C PRO A 299 -9.32 12.74 23.68
N PRO A 300 -9.15 14.07 23.58
CA PRO A 300 -8.40 14.71 22.52
C PRO A 300 -6.92 14.85 22.88
N ARG A 301 -6.04 14.77 21.87
CA ARG A 301 -4.96 15.73 21.56
C ARG A 301 -3.99 15.13 20.53
N ASP A 302 -3.64 15.95 19.55
CA ASP A 302 -2.61 15.70 18.56
C ASP A 302 -1.23 15.78 19.23
N TYR A 303 -0.48 14.68 19.13
CA TYR A 303 0.92 14.63 19.55
C TYR A 303 1.70 13.88 18.46
N ILE A 304 2.59 14.60 17.79
CA ILE A 304 3.72 14.01 17.07
C ILE A 304 4.91 14.19 17.99
N CYS A 305 5.44 13.09 18.51
CA CYS A 305 6.65 13.05 19.32
C CYS A 305 7.73 12.31 18.51
N TRP A 306 8.97 12.78 18.48
CA TRP A 306 10.09 12.03 17.89
C TRP A 306 11.21 11.94 18.91
N CYS A 307 11.78 10.74 19.05
CA CYS A 307 13.02 10.46 19.79
C CYS A 307 14.24 10.86 18.98
#